data_AF-A0A9W4JK05-F1
#
_entry.id   AF-A0A9W4JK05-F1
#
_cell.length_a   1.000
_cell.length_b   1.000
_cell.length_c   1.000
_cell.angle_alpha   90.00
_cell.angle_beta   90.00
_cell.angle_gamma   90.00
#
_symmetry.space_group_name_H-M   'P 1'
#
loop_
_entity.id
_entity.type
_entity.pdbx_description
1 polymer ?
#
loop_
_entity_poly.entity_id
_entity_poly.type
_entity_poly.pdbx_seq_one_letter_code
_entity_poly.pdbx_strand_id
1 'polypeptide(L)'
;MVYGGKPSTGCYLCRKRKIKCDEAHPECRNCKIYGRPCPGYRPDAVFRNETQKVERLVKNSGSASSASGSAQSTPTSATSAASTIAVVAPQRKSTQFHTNDPLNLYSPTDSTWEERALCYFFDQYTIQADEDGGHLDYIPPLYAREIGQTSDSTPSCLKWAVDATALMTLANAKNAPVLMNKARQGYGKALRGLQEALNSPIHAVKDETFASVVLLSLYEDISGERNGLFSSHTAGFEFLMKLRGAGQMGHQRGRDMFNFAYTHTYVEILALGDNPRFDLDWVSGMLNSDCPVEQLMLSASKLTRLFLLMRSTPQPPDQATVESWITAGRECDAELSQWTQTLPDRWLPLVVYSAHGESLLTYNRISNAIIWYYYRAVRVMLQQLLLGLNRTLTTIKTANKQWSSSGTSGSGMDFEPLDEANLLAVICEMTTDTCRSIPFSLADVDSLGRPNQAHSPLQIRAAQGYGLLWPLWYVLSCGMPTEAQVQQIRTALWRVGSKLGIKLALILAREAETIRGTQTDITAGMNQRF
;
A
#
# COMPACT_ATOMS: atom_id res chain seq x y z
N MET A 1 -21.00 0.95 -50.34
CA MET A 1 -20.07 2.03 -49.97
C MET A 1 -20.70 2.83 -48.84
N VAL A 2 -20.17 2.73 -47.61
CA VAL A 2 -20.65 3.53 -46.47
C VAL A 2 -19.76 4.77 -46.39
N TYR A 3 -20.35 5.96 -46.49
CA TYR A 3 -19.63 7.23 -46.49
C TYR A 3 -18.80 7.39 -45.21
N GLY A 4 -17.48 7.42 -45.34
CA GLY A 4 -16.52 7.61 -44.25
C GLY A 4 -16.31 9.09 -43.90
N GLY A 5 -17.39 9.87 -43.80
CA GLY A 5 -17.30 11.29 -43.45
C GLY A 5 -16.67 11.50 -42.07
N LYS A 6 -16.06 12.69 -41.87
CA LYS A 6 -15.51 13.11 -40.58
C LYS A 6 -16.58 12.94 -39.48
N PRO A 7 -16.28 12.24 -38.37
CA PRO A 7 -17.23 12.09 -37.27
C PRO A 7 -17.67 13.45 -36.73
N SER A 8 -18.93 13.57 -36.32
CA SER A 8 -19.44 14.78 -35.66
C SER A 8 -18.65 15.08 -34.38
N THR A 9 -18.20 16.33 -34.28
CA THR A 9 -17.45 16.95 -33.18
C THR A 9 -18.32 17.39 -32.00
N GLY A 10 -19.65 17.30 -32.12
CA GLY A 10 -20.58 17.70 -31.06
C GLY A 10 -20.45 16.87 -29.77
N CYS A 11 -20.94 17.42 -28.65
CA CYS A 11 -20.89 16.74 -27.36
C CYS A 11 -21.68 15.41 -27.37
N TYR A 12 -21.36 14.50 -26.45
CA TYR A 12 -21.98 13.16 -26.43
C TYR A 12 -23.51 13.22 -26.33
N LEU A 13 -24.06 14.17 -25.56
CA LEU A 13 -25.50 14.29 -25.38
C LEU A 13 -26.20 14.78 -26.65
N CYS A 14 -25.66 15.80 -27.34
CA CYS A 14 -26.23 16.30 -28.60
C CYS A 14 -26.15 15.24 -29.70
N ARG A 15 -25.05 14.48 -29.77
CA ARG A 15 -24.90 13.35 -30.70
C ARG A 15 -25.91 12.24 -30.43
N LYS A 16 -26.11 11.87 -29.16
CA LYS A 16 -27.14 10.89 -28.75
C LYS A 16 -28.54 11.34 -29.15
N ARG A 17 -28.81 12.65 -29.01
CA ARG A 17 -30.08 13.28 -29.38
C ARG A 17 -30.23 13.60 -30.88
N LYS A 18 -29.19 13.37 -31.69
CA LYS A 18 -29.13 13.69 -33.13
C LYS A 18 -29.48 15.16 -33.45
N ILE A 19 -29.09 16.09 -32.58
CA ILE A 19 -29.24 17.54 -32.78
C ILE A 19 -27.90 18.20 -33.05
N LYS A 20 -27.90 19.34 -33.75
CA LYS A 20 -26.68 20.12 -34.00
C LYS A 20 -26.15 20.68 -32.68
N CYS A 21 -24.88 20.42 -32.39
CA CYS A 21 -24.19 21.00 -31.23
C CYS A 21 -23.56 22.33 -31.65
N ASP A 22 -23.53 23.29 -30.74
CA ASP A 22 -22.86 24.59 -30.88
C ASP A 22 -21.39 24.57 -30.47
N GLU A 23 -20.91 23.45 -29.89
CA GLU A 23 -19.49 23.18 -29.57
C GLU A 23 -18.85 24.16 -28.56
N ALA A 24 -19.69 24.92 -27.83
CA ALA A 24 -19.25 25.81 -26.77
C ALA A 24 -18.62 25.06 -25.59
N HIS A 25 -17.53 25.61 -25.04
CA HIS A 25 -16.84 25.08 -23.86
C HIS A 25 -17.07 26.01 -22.66
N PRO A 26 -17.25 25.48 -21.43
CA PRO A 26 -17.21 24.06 -21.03
C PRO A 26 -18.49 23.26 -21.34
N GLU A 27 -19.63 23.93 -21.57
CA GLU A 27 -20.91 23.28 -21.84
C GLU A 27 -21.61 23.83 -23.08
N CYS A 28 -22.31 22.95 -23.81
CA CYS A 28 -23.08 23.31 -25.00
C CYS A 28 -24.40 24.03 -24.63
N ARG A 29 -24.84 25.03 -25.41
CA ARG A 29 -26.08 25.78 -25.11
C ARG A 29 -27.32 24.89 -25.16
N ASN A 30 -27.34 23.91 -26.05
CA ASN A 30 -28.44 22.92 -26.13
C ASN A 30 -28.52 22.00 -24.91
N CYS A 31 -27.40 21.77 -24.22
CA CYS A 31 -27.30 20.99 -23.00
C CYS A 31 -27.84 21.81 -21.82
N LYS A 32 -27.45 23.10 -21.77
CA LYS A 32 -27.93 24.08 -20.80
C LYS A 32 -29.45 24.30 -20.86
N ILE A 33 -30.00 24.50 -22.06
CA ILE A 33 -31.45 24.63 -22.26
C ILE A 33 -32.19 23.34 -21.89
N TYR A 34 -31.56 22.18 -22.12
CA TYR A 34 -32.13 20.88 -21.79
C TYR A 34 -32.07 20.54 -20.28
N GLY A 35 -31.39 21.35 -19.47
CA GLY A 35 -31.31 21.15 -18.01
C GLY A 35 -30.49 19.92 -17.59
N ARG A 36 -29.53 19.48 -18.42
CA ARG A 36 -28.60 18.39 -18.08
C ARG A 36 -27.16 18.87 -18.23
N PRO A 37 -26.24 18.51 -17.30
CA PRO A 37 -24.81 18.81 -17.43
C PRO A 37 -24.25 18.28 -18.75
N CYS A 38 -23.37 19.04 -19.40
CA CYS A 38 -22.78 18.63 -20.66
C CYS A 38 -21.74 17.52 -20.40
N PRO A 39 -21.89 16.30 -20.96
CA PRO A 39 -20.94 15.20 -20.74
C PRO A 39 -19.59 15.38 -21.47
N GLY A 40 -19.33 16.56 -22.03
CA GLY A 40 -18.13 16.87 -22.80
C GLY A 40 -18.15 16.39 -24.25
N TYR A 41 -17.04 16.66 -24.92
CA TYR A 41 -16.80 16.42 -26.34
C TYR A 41 -15.96 15.17 -26.58
N ARG A 42 -15.97 14.67 -27.81
CA ARG A 42 -15.16 13.51 -28.18
C ARG A 42 -13.69 13.95 -28.32
N PRO A 43 -12.71 13.23 -27.75
CA PRO A 43 -11.30 13.46 -28.05
C PRO A 43 -10.99 13.18 -29.53
N ASP A 44 -10.05 13.94 -30.10
CA ASP A 44 -9.74 13.95 -31.55
C ASP A 44 -9.22 12.62 -32.12
N ALA A 45 -8.81 11.68 -31.26
CA ALA A 45 -8.34 10.37 -31.66
C ALA A 45 -9.35 9.27 -31.34
N VAL A 46 -9.83 8.59 -32.38
CA VAL A 46 -10.68 7.40 -32.26
C VAL A 46 -9.87 6.19 -32.68
N PHE A 47 -9.49 5.35 -31.73
CA PHE A 47 -8.93 4.05 -32.07
C PHE A 47 -10.02 3.20 -32.73
N ARG A 48 -9.88 2.93 -34.03
CA ARG A 48 -10.71 1.94 -34.73
C ARG A 48 -9.95 0.62 -34.73
N ASN A 49 -10.48 -0.36 -34.02
CA ASN A 49 -9.97 -1.72 -34.04
C ASN A 49 -10.32 -2.36 -35.40
N GLU A 50 -9.33 -2.51 -36.28
CA GLU A 50 -9.45 -3.19 -37.58
C GLU A 50 -9.06 -4.68 -37.52
N THR A 51 -8.90 -5.29 -36.33
CA THR A 51 -8.38 -6.66 -36.17
C THR A 51 -9.16 -7.69 -36.99
N GLN A 52 -10.50 -7.63 -37.01
CA GLN A 52 -11.32 -8.54 -37.82
C GLN A 52 -11.15 -8.38 -39.33
N LYS A 53 -10.75 -7.20 -39.82
CA LYS A 53 -10.52 -6.94 -41.24
C LYS A 53 -9.16 -7.48 -41.67
N VAL A 54 -8.16 -7.37 -40.80
CA VAL A 54 -6.81 -7.94 -41.00
C VAL A 54 -6.86 -9.47 -40.96
N GLU A 55 -7.62 -10.07 -40.02
CA GLU A 55 -7.81 -11.53 -39.97
C GLU A 55 -8.40 -12.12 -41.26
N ARG A 56 -9.34 -11.41 -41.91
CA ARG A 56 -9.92 -11.85 -43.19
C ARG A 56 -8.93 -11.74 -44.34
N LEU A 57 -8.09 -10.70 -44.34
CA LEU A 57 -7.05 -10.51 -45.36
C LEU A 57 -5.97 -11.61 -45.28
N VAL A 58 -5.56 -11.99 -44.07
CA VAL A 58 -4.57 -13.06 -43.84
C VAL A 58 -5.12 -14.44 -44.19
N LYS A 59 -6.40 -14.71 -43.94
CA LYS A 59 -7.04 -15.97 -44.33
C LYS A 59 -7.17 -16.14 -45.86
N ASN A 60 -7.34 -15.04 -46.60
CA ASN A 60 -7.47 -15.08 -48.06
C ASN A 60 -6.13 -15.17 -48.81
N SER A 61 -5.01 -14.76 -48.20
CA SER A 61 -3.68 -14.85 -48.82
C SER A 61 -3.01 -16.22 -48.68
N GLY A 62 -3.54 -17.12 -47.84
CA GLY A 62 -3.03 -18.49 -47.66
C GLY A 62 -3.45 -19.51 -48.73
N SER A 63 -4.28 -19.13 -49.71
CA SER A 63 -4.85 -20.05 -50.72
C SER A 63 -4.36 -19.83 -52.16
N ALA A 64 -3.34 -19.00 -52.38
CA ALA A 64 -2.88 -18.62 -53.72
C ALA A 64 -1.45 -19.08 -54.08
N SER A 65 -0.93 -20.13 -53.44
CA SER A 65 0.41 -20.68 -53.71
C SER A 65 0.34 -22.14 -54.15
N SER A 66 -0.29 -22.41 -55.30
CA SER A 66 -0.19 -23.68 -56.03
C SER A 66 -0.66 -23.51 -57.48
N ALA A 67 0.22 -23.02 -58.37
CA ALA A 67 0.23 -23.36 -59.79
C ALA A 67 1.38 -22.65 -60.53
N SER A 68 2.30 -23.46 -61.08
CA SER A 68 3.08 -23.20 -62.32
C SER A 68 4.16 -22.11 -62.26
N GLY A 69 5.36 -22.25 -62.81
CA GLY A 69 5.97 -23.22 -63.72
C GLY A 69 7.16 -22.51 -64.41
N SER A 70 8.30 -23.21 -64.46
CA SER A 70 9.61 -22.85 -65.03
C SER A 70 9.66 -21.94 -66.27
N ALA A 71 10.61 -20.98 -66.30
CA ALA A 71 11.57 -20.80 -67.40
C ALA A 71 12.66 -19.73 -67.09
N GLN A 72 13.88 -20.06 -67.50
CA GLN A 72 15.13 -19.28 -67.39
C GLN A 72 15.21 -18.07 -68.33
N SER A 73 16.11 -17.13 -67.98
CA SER A 73 17.21 -16.58 -68.81
C SER A 73 17.36 -15.05 -68.80
N THR A 74 18.60 -14.63 -69.02
CA THR A 74 19.30 -13.43 -68.53
C THR A 74 19.38 -12.30 -69.60
N PRO A 75 20.31 -11.31 -69.58
CA PRO A 75 19.95 -9.87 -69.57
C PRO A 75 20.49 -9.10 -70.80
N THR A 76 20.03 -7.86 -71.07
CA THR A 76 20.76 -6.79 -71.81
C THR A 76 19.86 -5.53 -71.92
N SER A 77 20.23 -4.40 -71.32
CA SER A 77 21.03 -3.27 -71.87
C SER A 77 20.31 -2.40 -72.91
N ALA A 78 19.99 -1.14 -72.55
CA ALA A 78 20.13 0.05 -73.42
C ALA A 78 19.80 1.38 -72.70
N THR A 79 20.86 2.16 -72.49
CA THR A 79 21.08 3.63 -72.66
C THR A 79 20.12 4.32 -73.67
N SER A 80 19.69 5.60 -73.67
CA SER A 80 20.21 6.88 -73.15
C SER A 80 19.14 8.01 -73.22
N ALA A 81 19.27 9.00 -72.31
CA ALA A 81 19.13 10.46 -72.46
C ALA A 81 17.85 11.15 -73.03
N ALA A 82 17.24 12.01 -72.21
CA ALA A 82 17.05 13.45 -72.51
C ALA A 82 16.67 14.25 -71.24
N SER A 83 17.40 15.32 -70.99
CA SER A 83 17.36 16.17 -69.79
C SER A 83 16.32 17.29 -69.91
N THR A 84 15.62 17.60 -68.81
CA THR A 84 15.08 18.96 -68.56
C THR A 84 15.34 19.34 -67.10
N ILE A 85 15.92 20.52 -66.90
CA ILE A 85 16.42 21.05 -65.63
C ILE A 85 15.26 21.66 -64.83
N ALA A 86 15.11 21.27 -63.56
CA ALA A 86 14.32 22.02 -62.58
C ALA A 86 14.95 21.90 -61.17
N VAL A 87 15.50 23.03 -60.73
CA VAL A 87 15.69 23.57 -59.37
C VAL A 87 15.75 22.56 -58.20
N VAL A 88 16.93 22.46 -57.61
CA VAL A 88 17.24 21.72 -56.38
C VAL A 88 16.55 22.36 -55.18
N ALA A 89 15.59 21.64 -54.59
CA ALA A 89 15.14 21.81 -53.21
C ALA A 89 15.49 20.53 -52.43
N PRO A 90 15.95 20.61 -51.16
CA PRO A 90 16.52 19.46 -50.48
C PRO A 90 15.44 18.43 -50.14
N GLN A 91 15.53 17.26 -50.79
CA GLN A 91 14.76 16.08 -50.41
C GLN A 91 15.21 15.60 -49.02
N ARG A 92 14.40 15.90 -48.01
CA ARG A 92 14.35 15.12 -46.77
C ARG A 92 13.98 13.68 -47.15
N LYS A 93 14.96 12.77 -47.09
CA LYS A 93 14.68 11.33 -47.14
C LYS A 93 13.82 10.99 -45.92
N SER A 94 12.53 10.83 -46.16
CA SER A 94 11.61 10.11 -45.28
C SER A 94 12.12 8.67 -45.22
N THR A 95 12.85 8.35 -44.16
CA THR A 95 13.08 6.96 -43.77
C THR A 95 11.74 6.39 -43.36
N GLN A 96 11.26 5.42 -44.13
CA GLN A 96 10.16 4.55 -43.75
C GLN A 96 10.52 3.91 -42.40
N PHE A 97 9.85 4.35 -41.33
CA PHE A 97 9.90 3.65 -40.06
C PHE A 97 9.06 2.39 -40.20
N HIS A 98 9.74 1.25 -40.26
CA HIS A 98 9.12 -0.06 -40.06
C HIS A 98 8.57 -0.13 -38.64
N THR A 99 7.31 0.24 -38.45
CA THR A 99 6.57 0.04 -37.20
C THR A 99 6.05 -1.39 -37.19
N ASN A 100 6.87 -2.34 -36.76
CA ASN A 100 6.46 -3.69 -36.35
C ASN A 100 7.60 -4.42 -35.60
N ASP A 101 8.28 -3.70 -34.71
CA ASP A 101 8.97 -4.38 -33.61
C ASP A 101 8.14 -4.10 -32.35
N PRO A 102 7.61 -5.11 -31.64
CA PRO A 102 7.22 -4.89 -30.26
C PRO A 102 8.46 -4.32 -29.58
N LEU A 103 8.29 -3.30 -28.73
CA LEU A 103 9.35 -2.86 -27.83
C LEU A 103 9.71 -4.06 -26.94
N ASN A 104 10.61 -4.91 -27.43
CA ASN A 104 11.41 -5.78 -26.61
C ASN A 104 12.11 -4.80 -25.68
N LEU A 105 11.65 -4.77 -24.42
CA LEU A 105 12.49 -4.33 -23.33
C LEU A 105 13.85 -4.97 -23.60
N TYR A 106 14.83 -4.14 -23.93
CA TYR A 106 16.20 -4.54 -24.07
C TYR A 106 16.55 -5.18 -22.74
N SER A 107 16.45 -6.51 -22.62
CA SER A 107 17.02 -7.24 -21.50
C SER A 107 18.50 -7.24 -21.78
N PRO A 108 19.32 -6.40 -21.13
CA PRO A 108 20.74 -6.42 -21.39
C PRO A 108 21.19 -7.80 -20.90
N THR A 109 21.56 -8.67 -21.84
CA THR A 109 22.18 -9.96 -21.55
C THR A 109 23.42 -9.78 -20.66
N ASP A 110 23.96 -8.56 -20.61
CA ASP A 110 25.17 -8.15 -19.89
C ASP A 110 24.91 -7.47 -18.52
N SER A 111 23.65 -7.32 -18.08
CA SER A 111 23.37 -6.74 -16.75
C SER A 111 23.73 -7.71 -15.62
N THR A 112 24.45 -7.20 -14.62
CA THR A 112 24.83 -7.98 -13.44
C THR A 112 23.61 -8.35 -12.59
N TRP A 113 23.74 -9.36 -11.73
CA TRP A 113 22.66 -9.72 -10.80
C TRP A 113 22.32 -8.60 -9.84
N GLU A 114 23.29 -7.76 -9.51
CA GLU A 114 23.14 -6.59 -8.63
C GLU A 114 22.29 -5.51 -9.30
N GLU A 115 22.57 -5.18 -10.56
CA GLU A 115 21.77 -4.20 -11.33
C GLU A 115 20.33 -4.68 -11.51
N ARG A 116 20.15 -5.97 -11.84
CA ARG A 116 18.81 -6.58 -11.94
C ARG A 116 18.07 -6.53 -10.62
N ALA A 117 18.76 -6.78 -9.50
CA ALA A 117 18.18 -6.72 -8.18
C ALA A 117 17.74 -5.30 -7.82
N LEU A 118 18.54 -4.28 -8.14
CA LEU A 118 18.20 -2.88 -7.92
C LEU A 118 16.96 -2.46 -8.71
N CYS A 119 16.93 -2.74 -10.02
CA CYS A 119 15.77 -2.45 -10.85
C CYS A 119 14.51 -3.15 -10.34
N TYR A 120 14.62 -4.43 -9.99
CA TYR A 120 13.51 -5.20 -9.45
C TYR A 120 13.02 -4.64 -8.11
N PHE A 121 13.93 -4.31 -7.19
CA PHE A 121 13.58 -3.75 -5.89
C PHE A 121 12.87 -2.40 -6.03
N PHE A 122 13.40 -1.48 -6.84
CA PHE A 122 12.76 -0.19 -7.02
C PHE A 122 11.38 -0.31 -7.68
N ASP A 123 11.21 -1.18 -8.67
CA ASP A 123 9.89 -1.44 -9.26
C ASP A 123 8.88 -2.00 -8.23
N GLN A 124 9.34 -2.91 -7.36
CA GLN A 124 8.47 -3.63 -6.43
C GLN A 124 8.17 -2.85 -5.14
N TYR A 125 9.11 -2.07 -4.64
CA TYR A 125 9.01 -1.40 -3.34
C TYR A 125 8.85 0.11 -3.40
N THR A 126 8.87 0.73 -4.59
CA THR A 126 8.62 2.18 -4.69
C THR A 126 7.26 2.49 -5.30
N ILE A 127 6.56 3.43 -4.68
CA ILE A 127 5.33 4.04 -5.19
C ILE A 127 5.59 5.54 -5.25
N GLN A 128 5.62 6.10 -6.45
CA GLN A 128 5.87 7.53 -6.65
C GLN A 128 4.89 8.38 -5.84
N ALA A 129 5.40 9.36 -5.11
CA ALA A 129 4.57 10.30 -4.40
C ALA A 129 3.76 11.17 -5.36
N ASP A 130 2.50 11.36 -5.00
CA ASP A 130 1.63 12.41 -5.50
C ASP A 130 1.22 13.32 -4.34
N GLU A 131 0.17 14.14 -4.52
CA GLU A 131 -0.33 15.05 -3.48
C GLU A 131 -0.71 14.36 -2.16
N ASP A 132 -1.03 13.05 -2.17
CA ASP A 132 -1.45 12.30 -0.98
C ASP A 132 -0.40 11.27 -0.51
N GLY A 133 0.84 11.34 -1.03
CA GLY A 133 2.00 10.60 -0.53
C GLY A 133 2.48 9.41 -1.36
N GLY A 134 3.73 9.00 -1.13
CA GLY A 134 4.39 7.87 -1.80
C GLY A 134 4.80 6.76 -0.83
N HIS A 135 5.52 5.76 -1.34
CA HIS A 135 6.17 4.74 -0.51
C HIS A 135 7.59 4.53 -1.01
N LEU A 136 8.58 4.84 -0.15
CA LEU A 136 10.02 4.67 -0.39
C LEU A 136 10.54 5.28 -1.71
N ASP A 137 9.81 6.20 -2.34
CA ASP A 137 10.17 6.87 -3.59
C ASP A 137 11.35 7.85 -3.42
N TYR A 138 11.63 8.24 -2.19
CA TYR A 138 12.84 8.96 -1.82
C TYR A 138 14.12 8.10 -1.86
N ILE A 139 14.02 6.77 -1.88
CA ILE A 139 15.19 5.88 -1.87
C ILE A 139 15.98 5.94 -3.20
N PRO A 140 15.38 5.78 -4.39
CA PRO A 140 16.12 5.88 -5.65
C PRO A 140 16.96 7.16 -5.82
N PRO A 141 16.44 8.39 -5.58
CA PRO A 141 17.26 9.59 -5.72
C PRO A 141 18.35 9.70 -4.65
N LEU A 142 18.11 9.22 -3.41
CA LEU A 142 19.18 9.16 -2.40
C LEU A 142 20.28 8.17 -2.82
N TYR A 143 19.90 6.98 -3.28
CA TYR A 143 20.84 5.97 -3.78
C TYR A 143 21.67 6.50 -4.96
N ALA A 144 21.03 7.16 -5.92
CA ALA A 144 21.69 7.77 -7.08
C ALA A 144 22.75 8.82 -6.65
N ARG A 145 22.47 9.60 -5.60
CA ARG A 145 23.42 10.56 -5.04
C ARG A 145 24.63 9.87 -4.39
N GLU A 146 24.42 8.73 -3.75
CA GLU A 146 25.50 7.97 -3.11
C GLU A 146 26.44 7.32 -4.14
N ILE A 147 25.90 6.78 -5.23
CA ILE A 147 26.73 6.19 -6.30
C ILE A 147 27.44 7.24 -7.16
N GLY A 148 26.89 8.46 -7.23
CA GLY A 148 27.47 9.57 -8.01
C GLY A 148 28.61 10.31 -7.31
N GLN A 149 28.83 10.09 -6.01
CA GLN A 149 29.97 10.63 -5.27
C GLN A 149 31.22 9.80 -5.59
N THR A 150 32.19 10.38 -6.30
CA THR A 150 33.35 9.68 -6.89
C THR A 150 34.43 9.21 -5.90
N SER A 151 34.79 7.93 -6.07
CA SER A 151 36.01 7.13 -5.81
C SER A 151 36.79 7.12 -4.50
N ASP A 152 36.83 8.16 -3.67
CA ASP A 152 37.73 8.16 -2.49
C ASP A 152 37.00 7.97 -1.14
N SER A 153 35.66 7.93 -1.18
CA SER A 153 34.83 7.72 0.02
C SER A 153 34.41 6.26 0.14
N THR A 154 34.57 5.69 1.33
CA THR A 154 34.00 4.38 1.66
C THR A 154 32.50 4.37 1.35
N PRO A 155 31.95 3.32 0.71
CA PRO A 155 30.55 3.33 0.32
C PRO A 155 29.66 3.48 1.55
N SER A 156 28.70 4.39 1.49
CA SER A 156 27.84 4.71 2.63
C SER A 156 26.99 3.54 3.08
N CYS A 157 26.55 3.60 4.34
CA CYS A 157 25.59 2.65 4.91
C CYS A 157 24.34 2.50 4.03
N LEU A 158 23.86 3.60 3.42
CA LEU A 158 22.68 3.59 2.57
C LEU A 158 22.89 2.76 1.32
N LYS A 159 24.01 2.92 0.62
CA LYS A 159 24.31 2.13 -0.57
C LYS A 159 24.29 0.63 -0.24
N TRP A 160 24.98 0.23 0.82
CA TRP A 160 25.02 -1.18 1.23
C TRP A 160 23.64 -1.70 1.66
N ALA A 161 22.85 -0.89 2.35
CA ALA A 161 21.50 -1.26 2.77
C ALA A 161 20.58 -1.49 1.55
N VAL A 162 20.59 -0.56 0.57
CA VAL A 162 19.83 -0.73 -0.68
C VAL A 162 20.28 -1.98 -1.43
N ASP A 163 21.59 -2.16 -1.65
CA ASP A 163 22.13 -3.31 -2.38
C ASP A 163 21.75 -4.64 -1.69
N ALA A 164 21.82 -4.69 -0.36
CA ALA A 164 21.47 -5.87 0.43
C ALA A 164 19.98 -6.20 0.33
N THR A 165 19.11 -5.22 0.55
CA THR A 165 17.66 -5.39 0.49
C THR A 165 17.21 -5.76 -0.92
N ALA A 166 17.80 -5.15 -1.94
CA ALA A 166 17.53 -5.46 -3.34
C ALA A 166 17.92 -6.89 -3.70
N LEU A 167 19.14 -7.31 -3.33
CA LEU A 167 19.62 -8.68 -3.57
C LEU A 167 18.76 -9.71 -2.84
N MET A 168 18.39 -9.46 -1.57
CA MET A 168 17.51 -10.37 -0.82
C MET A 168 16.14 -10.49 -1.48
N THR A 169 15.57 -9.37 -1.92
CA THR A 169 14.28 -9.31 -2.63
C THR A 169 14.31 -10.17 -3.89
N LEU A 170 15.31 -9.97 -4.75
CA LEU A 170 15.45 -10.77 -5.97
C LEU A 170 15.77 -12.24 -5.66
N ALA A 171 16.57 -12.51 -4.65
CA ALA A 171 16.94 -13.85 -4.24
C ALA A 171 15.72 -14.67 -3.81
N ASN A 172 14.80 -14.08 -3.04
CA ASN A 172 13.54 -14.72 -2.68
C ASN A 172 12.65 -14.93 -3.91
N ALA A 173 12.52 -13.92 -4.78
CA ALA A 173 11.69 -14.01 -5.99
C ALA A 173 12.18 -15.04 -7.02
N LYS A 174 13.50 -15.30 -7.08
CA LYS A 174 14.11 -16.26 -8.01
C LYS A 174 14.56 -17.56 -7.34
N ASN A 175 14.35 -17.70 -6.03
CA ASN A 175 14.87 -18.80 -5.22
C ASN A 175 16.37 -19.04 -5.46
N ALA A 176 17.20 -18.01 -5.29
CA ALA A 176 18.62 -18.00 -5.63
C ALA A 176 19.53 -17.86 -4.38
N PRO A 177 19.97 -18.97 -3.75
CA PRO A 177 20.74 -18.94 -2.51
C PRO A 177 22.05 -18.14 -2.56
N VAL A 178 22.70 -18.13 -3.73
CA VAL A 178 23.94 -17.37 -3.94
C VAL A 178 23.71 -15.86 -3.74
N LEU A 179 22.58 -15.34 -4.22
CA LEU A 179 22.21 -13.94 -4.04
C LEU A 179 21.86 -13.64 -2.57
N MET A 180 21.25 -14.59 -1.85
CA MET A 180 20.97 -14.45 -0.41
C MET A 180 22.27 -14.28 0.40
N ASN A 181 23.30 -15.08 0.09
CA ASN A 181 24.60 -14.96 0.76
C ASN A 181 25.26 -13.61 0.50
N LYS A 182 25.17 -13.10 -0.75
CA LYS A 182 25.68 -11.77 -1.10
C LYS A 182 24.88 -10.66 -0.41
N ALA A 183 23.57 -10.80 -0.33
CA ALA A 183 22.68 -9.91 0.40
C ALA A 183 23.07 -9.80 1.88
N ARG A 184 23.32 -10.95 2.54
CA ARG A 184 23.77 -10.98 3.94
C ARG A 184 25.13 -10.33 4.16
N GLN A 185 26.06 -10.49 3.21
CA GLN A 185 27.34 -9.78 3.25
C GLN A 185 27.15 -8.26 3.13
N GLY A 186 26.27 -7.82 2.22
CA GLY A 186 25.87 -6.42 2.09
C GLY A 186 25.24 -5.88 3.37
N TYR A 187 24.33 -6.63 3.98
CA TYR A 187 23.70 -6.28 5.26
C TYR A 187 24.74 -6.07 6.36
N GLY A 188 25.72 -6.97 6.49
CA GLY A 188 26.81 -6.81 7.45
C GLY A 188 27.71 -5.59 7.18
N LYS A 189 27.92 -5.22 5.90
CA LYS A 189 28.63 -3.97 5.54
C LYS A 189 27.81 -2.73 5.87
N ALA A 190 26.50 -2.77 5.60
CA ALA A 190 25.57 -1.70 5.93
C ALA A 190 25.53 -1.43 7.44
N LEU A 191 25.51 -2.47 8.27
CA LEU A 191 25.57 -2.34 9.73
C LEU A 191 26.86 -1.66 10.21
N ARG A 192 28.02 -2.05 9.66
CA ARG A 192 29.30 -1.39 10.01
C ARG A 192 29.31 0.08 9.61
N GLY A 193 28.91 0.39 8.38
CA GLY A 193 28.82 1.78 7.92
C GLY A 193 27.79 2.58 8.72
N LEU A 194 26.68 1.96 9.14
CA LEU A 194 25.67 2.60 9.98
C LEU A 194 26.24 2.93 11.35
N GLN A 195 26.97 2.01 11.96
CA GLN A 195 27.65 2.25 13.23
C GLN A 195 28.65 3.41 13.14
N GLU A 196 29.44 3.47 12.06
CA GLU A 196 30.34 4.60 11.79
C GLU A 196 29.59 5.93 11.64
N ALA A 197 28.47 5.94 10.89
CA ALA A 197 27.65 7.13 10.72
C ALA A 197 27.02 7.60 12.05
N LEU A 198 26.57 6.68 12.89
CA LEU A 198 25.98 6.98 14.20
C LEU A 198 27.00 7.49 15.22
N ASN A 199 28.29 7.13 15.07
CA ASN A 199 29.37 7.66 15.91
C ASN A 199 29.71 9.13 15.61
N SER A 200 29.16 9.72 14.55
CA SER A 200 29.34 11.12 14.20
C SER A 200 28.04 11.91 14.35
N PRO A 201 27.97 12.95 15.22
CA PRO A 201 26.75 13.73 15.42
C PRO A 201 26.18 14.35 14.13
N ILE A 202 27.07 14.70 13.19
CA ILE A 202 26.69 15.31 11.91
C ILE A 202 26.10 14.25 10.96
N HIS A 203 26.65 13.03 10.94
CA HIS A 203 26.17 11.97 10.06
C HIS A 203 24.94 11.26 10.62
N ALA A 204 24.82 11.16 11.94
CA ALA A 204 23.71 10.48 12.61
C ALA A 204 22.34 11.04 12.23
N VAL A 205 22.24 12.35 11.97
CA VAL A 205 20.98 13.03 11.64
C VAL A 205 20.65 13.10 10.14
N LYS A 206 21.52 12.56 9.27
CA LYS A 206 21.32 12.59 7.82
C LYS A 206 20.15 11.71 7.36
N ASP A 207 19.54 12.09 6.25
CA ASP A 207 18.49 11.31 5.57
C ASP A 207 18.98 9.89 5.25
N GLU A 208 20.21 9.76 4.77
CA GLU A 208 20.84 8.50 4.38
C GLU A 208 20.98 7.54 5.55
N THR A 209 21.36 8.05 6.72
CA THR A 209 21.52 7.25 7.93
C THR A 209 20.18 6.66 8.37
N PHE A 210 19.13 7.49 8.40
CA PHE A 210 17.79 7.01 8.75
C PHE A 210 17.22 6.06 7.68
N ALA A 211 17.35 6.41 6.40
CA ALA A 211 16.93 5.56 5.30
C ALA A 211 17.63 4.19 5.32
N SER A 212 18.88 4.12 5.78
CA SER A 212 19.58 2.86 6.02
C SER A 212 18.87 2.00 7.06
N VAL A 213 18.46 2.58 8.20
CA VAL A 213 17.70 1.83 9.23
C VAL A 213 16.35 1.35 8.69
N VAL A 214 15.65 2.17 7.90
CA VAL A 214 14.41 1.78 7.21
C VAL A 214 14.64 0.55 6.32
N LEU A 215 15.70 0.56 5.51
CA LEU A 215 16.02 -0.54 4.60
C LEU A 215 16.52 -1.79 5.32
N LEU A 216 17.22 -1.64 6.45
CA LEU A 216 17.67 -2.77 7.26
C LEU A 216 16.48 -3.43 7.99
N SER A 217 15.51 -2.65 8.48
CA SER A 217 14.25 -3.18 8.99
C SER A 217 13.46 -3.90 7.90
N LEU A 218 13.34 -3.30 6.71
CA LEU A 218 12.71 -3.94 5.57
C LEU A 218 13.44 -5.23 5.14
N TYR A 219 14.78 -5.25 5.21
CA TYR A 219 15.56 -6.46 4.97
C TYR A 219 15.19 -7.59 5.93
N GLU A 220 15.07 -7.31 7.24
CA GLU A 220 14.66 -8.32 8.23
C GLU A 220 13.28 -8.91 7.91
N ASP A 221 12.35 -8.08 7.47
CA ASP A 221 10.98 -8.49 7.11
C ASP A 221 10.97 -9.37 5.86
N ILE A 222 11.77 -9.02 4.85
CA ILE A 222 11.90 -9.77 3.61
C ILE A 222 12.64 -11.09 3.86
N SER A 223 13.73 -11.06 4.62
CA SER A 223 14.56 -12.23 4.92
C SER A 223 13.91 -13.18 5.93
N GLY A 224 12.95 -12.68 6.72
CA GLY A 224 12.31 -13.44 7.81
C GLY A 224 13.24 -13.65 8.99
N GLU A 225 14.23 -12.78 9.18
CA GLU A 225 15.28 -12.88 10.21
C GLU A 225 14.99 -11.97 11.42
N ARG A 226 13.72 -11.64 11.67
CA ARG A 226 13.28 -10.96 12.90
C ARG A 226 13.50 -11.80 14.16
N ASN A 227 13.54 -11.14 15.32
CA ASN A 227 13.51 -11.82 16.61
C ASN A 227 12.06 -12.12 17.03
N GLY A 228 11.53 -13.24 16.54
CA GLY A 228 10.10 -13.52 16.64
C GLY A 228 9.31 -12.51 15.81
N LEU A 229 8.42 -11.76 16.45
CA LEU A 229 7.66 -10.68 15.79
C LEU A 229 8.32 -9.30 15.91
N PHE A 230 9.29 -9.13 16.81
CA PHE A 230 9.96 -7.84 17.05
C PHE A 230 11.11 -7.61 16.06
N SER A 231 11.26 -6.38 15.57
CA SER A 231 12.42 -5.98 14.76
C SER A 231 13.58 -5.56 15.65
N SER A 232 14.81 -5.83 15.19
CA SER A 232 16.01 -5.35 15.86
C SER A 232 16.21 -3.84 15.71
N HIS A 233 15.53 -3.22 14.74
CA HIS A 233 15.74 -1.82 14.34
C HIS A 233 14.74 -0.84 14.96
N THR A 234 13.68 -1.31 15.62
CA THR A 234 12.66 -0.44 16.25
C THR A 234 13.27 0.53 17.27
N ALA A 235 14.19 0.03 18.08
CA ALA A 235 14.98 0.85 19.00
C ALA A 235 15.72 2.00 18.30
N GLY A 236 16.26 1.71 17.12
CA GLY A 236 16.98 2.68 16.29
C GLY A 236 16.04 3.72 15.69
N PHE A 237 14.82 3.34 15.29
CA PHE A 237 13.79 4.28 14.85
C PHE A 237 13.44 5.28 15.94
N GLU A 238 13.15 4.80 17.14
CA GLU A 238 12.80 5.65 18.28
C GLU A 238 13.90 6.68 18.59
N PHE A 239 15.15 6.21 18.63
CA PHE A 239 16.30 7.08 18.89
C PHE A 239 16.51 8.11 17.77
N LEU A 240 16.49 7.69 16.50
CA LEU A 240 16.75 8.58 15.37
C LEU A 240 15.62 9.57 15.12
N MET A 241 14.36 9.19 15.34
CA MET A 241 13.24 10.13 15.32
C MET A 241 13.51 11.25 16.31
N LYS A 242 13.85 10.92 17.56
CA LYS A 242 14.17 11.90 18.60
C LYS A 242 15.39 12.75 18.26
N LEU A 243 16.48 12.13 17.79
CA LEU A 243 17.73 12.81 17.49
C LEU A 243 17.58 13.84 16.36
N ARG A 244 16.77 13.54 15.33
CA ARG A 244 16.52 14.45 14.21
C ARG A 244 15.54 15.58 14.55
N GLY A 245 14.76 15.42 15.61
CA GLY A 245 13.86 16.44 16.12
C GLY A 245 12.74 16.83 15.15
N ALA A 246 12.06 17.95 15.43
CA ALA A 246 10.96 18.45 14.61
C ALA A 246 11.38 18.87 13.19
N GLY A 247 12.67 19.14 12.95
CA GLY A 247 13.19 19.56 11.65
C GLY A 247 12.93 18.55 10.52
N GLN A 248 12.83 17.25 10.84
CA GLN A 248 12.50 16.22 9.84
C GLN A 248 11.07 16.38 9.28
N MET A 249 10.18 17.04 10.02
CA MET A 249 8.83 17.36 9.54
C MET A 249 8.81 18.60 8.65
N GLY A 250 9.96 19.22 8.35
CA GLY A 250 10.04 20.36 7.45
C GLY A 250 9.95 20.01 5.96
N HIS A 251 10.12 18.73 5.60
CA HIS A 251 10.20 18.28 4.20
C HIS A 251 9.62 16.88 4.00
N GLN A 252 9.12 16.59 2.80
CA GLN A 252 8.37 15.36 2.50
C GLN A 252 9.15 14.08 2.88
N ARG A 253 10.40 13.95 2.42
CA ARG A 253 11.22 12.75 2.71
C ARG A 253 11.38 12.46 4.20
N GLY A 254 11.44 13.51 5.02
CA GLY A 254 11.59 13.37 6.47
C GLY A 254 10.28 12.90 7.10
N ARG A 255 9.14 13.40 6.64
CA ARG A 255 7.81 12.88 7.00
C ARG A 255 7.64 11.42 6.57
N ASP A 256 8.08 11.04 5.37
CA ASP A 256 7.93 9.66 4.88
C ASP A 256 8.71 8.67 5.76
N MET A 257 9.97 9.02 6.11
CA MET A 257 10.79 8.22 7.05
C MET A 257 10.18 8.18 8.46
N PHE A 258 9.67 9.31 8.94
CA PHE A 258 9.01 9.40 10.23
C PHE A 258 7.74 8.54 10.27
N ASN A 259 6.89 8.60 9.25
CA ASN A 259 5.67 7.80 9.15
C ASN A 259 5.96 6.29 9.08
N PHE A 260 7.03 5.89 8.37
CA PHE A 260 7.48 4.50 8.35
C PHE A 260 7.91 4.02 9.74
N ALA A 261 8.76 4.81 10.41
CA ALA A 261 9.27 4.52 11.75
C ALA A 261 8.15 4.49 12.79
N TYR A 262 7.27 5.50 12.78
CA TYR A 262 6.08 5.58 13.61
C TYR A 262 5.25 4.31 13.47
N THR A 263 4.91 3.92 12.24
CA THR A 263 4.04 2.75 12.01
C THR A 263 4.65 1.48 12.60
N HIS A 264 5.96 1.27 12.42
CA HIS A 264 6.65 0.10 12.95
C HIS A 264 6.70 0.09 14.48
N THR A 265 7.11 1.21 15.07
CA THR A 265 7.17 1.37 16.53
C THR A 265 5.80 1.18 17.18
N TYR A 266 4.76 1.81 16.64
CA TYR A 266 3.41 1.73 17.24
C TYR A 266 2.75 0.37 17.05
N VAL A 267 3.05 -0.35 15.97
CA VAL A 267 2.63 -1.75 15.83
C VAL A 267 3.25 -2.61 16.92
N GLU A 268 4.54 -2.47 17.23
CA GLU A 268 5.18 -3.27 18.28
C GLU A 268 4.63 -2.91 19.67
N ILE A 269 4.30 -1.64 19.93
CA ILE A 269 3.68 -1.23 21.19
C ILE A 269 2.24 -1.72 21.30
N LEU A 270 1.38 -1.41 20.33
CA LEU A 270 -0.06 -1.70 20.39
C LEU A 270 -0.38 -3.19 20.19
N ALA A 271 0.28 -3.82 19.22
CA ALA A 271 -0.09 -5.16 18.78
C ALA A 271 0.76 -6.25 19.46
N LEU A 272 1.99 -5.93 19.88
CA LEU A 272 2.91 -6.88 20.54
C LEU A 272 3.18 -6.55 22.02
N GLY A 273 2.73 -5.41 22.53
CA GLY A 273 2.86 -5.06 23.95
C GLY A 273 4.23 -4.53 24.36
N ASP A 274 5.04 -4.02 23.43
CA ASP A 274 6.32 -3.38 23.78
C ASP A 274 6.10 -2.10 24.63
N ASN A 275 7.18 -1.54 25.18
CA ASN A 275 7.18 -0.26 25.87
C ASN A 275 7.95 0.80 25.06
N PRO A 276 7.41 2.01 24.90
CA PRO A 276 8.11 3.08 24.19
C PRO A 276 9.35 3.53 24.96
N ARG A 277 10.40 3.93 24.23
CA ARG A 277 11.66 4.49 24.77
C ARG A 277 11.78 5.99 24.51
N PHE A 278 10.69 6.60 24.06
CA PHE A 278 10.53 8.03 23.82
C PHE A 278 9.22 8.54 24.42
N ASP A 279 9.09 9.86 24.48
CA ASP A 279 7.89 10.52 24.97
C ASP A 279 6.80 10.54 23.89
N LEU A 280 5.65 9.92 24.17
CA LEU A 280 4.51 9.87 23.25
C LEU A 280 3.87 11.23 23.01
N ASP A 281 3.94 12.15 23.99
CA ASP A 281 3.40 13.50 23.84
C ASP A 281 4.28 14.32 22.89
N TRP A 282 5.60 14.06 22.88
CA TRP A 282 6.52 14.65 21.90
C TRP A 282 6.20 14.22 20.46
N VAL A 283 5.95 12.93 20.22
CA VAL A 283 5.52 12.44 18.89
C VAL A 283 4.19 13.05 18.50
N SER A 284 3.22 13.07 19.41
CA SER A 284 1.90 13.65 19.15
C SER A 284 1.99 15.15 18.82
N GLY A 285 2.88 15.89 19.46
CA GLY A 285 3.12 17.30 19.19
C GLY A 285 3.78 17.59 17.83
N MET A 286 4.31 16.58 17.13
CA MET A 286 4.89 16.73 15.79
C MET A 286 3.88 16.49 14.66
N LEU A 287 2.75 15.87 14.96
CA LEU A 287 1.74 15.46 13.98
C LEU A 287 0.79 16.62 13.64
N ASN A 288 0.46 16.74 12.36
CA ASN A 288 -0.49 17.70 11.83
C ASN A 288 -1.90 17.09 11.72
N SER A 289 -2.84 17.63 12.50
CA SER A 289 -4.24 17.23 12.49
C SER A 289 -4.97 17.46 11.17
N ASP A 290 -4.45 18.35 10.31
CA ASP A 290 -5.04 18.63 8.99
C ASP A 290 -4.68 17.55 7.95
N CYS A 291 -3.66 16.74 8.24
CA CYS A 291 -3.23 15.65 7.36
C CYS A 291 -3.99 14.36 7.73
N PRO A 292 -4.75 13.74 6.81
CA PRO A 292 -5.55 12.55 7.11
C PRO A 292 -4.77 11.39 7.75
N VAL A 293 -3.53 11.15 7.29
CA VAL A 293 -2.69 10.07 7.84
C VAL A 293 -2.22 10.41 9.25
N GLU A 294 -1.75 11.64 9.46
CA GLU A 294 -1.24 12.08 10.77
C GLU A 294 -2.37 12.23 11.80
N GLN A 295 -3.60 12.55 11.37
CA GLN A 295 -4.78 12.52 12.21
C GLN A 295 -5.08 11.09 12.72
N LEU A 296 -4.97 10.07 11.85
CA LEU A 296 -5.13 8.68 12.26
C LEU A 296 -3.99 8.25 13.22
N MET A 297 -2.76 8.69 12.97
CA MET A 297 -1.63 8.48 13.88
C MET A 297 -1.90 9.12 15.26
N LEU A 298 -2.50 10.32 15.32
CA LEU A 298 -2.88 10.93 16.61
C LEU A 298 -3.88 10.04 17.39
N SER A 299 -4.90 9.50 16.73
CA SER A 299 -5.85 8.58 17.39
C SER A 299 -5.18 7.28 17.85
N ALA A 300 -4.30 6.70 17.03
CA ALA A 300 -3.52 5.53 17.43
C ALA A 300 -2.61 5.84 18.64
N SER A 301 -2.01 7.03 18.69
CA SER A 301 -1.19 7.47 19.83
C SER A 301 -1.97 7.62 21.13
N LYS A 302 -3.20 8.13 21.07
CA LYS A 302 -4.09 8.21 22.23
C LYS A 302 -4.45 6.82 22.74
N LEU A 303 -4.78 5.89 21.83
CA LEU A 303 -5.03 4.49 22.17
C LEU A 303 -3.81 3.85 22.84
N THR A 304 -2.60 4.08 22.29
CA THR A 304 -1.35 3.60 22.91
C THR A 304 -1.17 4.11 24.33
N ARG A 305 -1.47 5.39 24.56
CA ARG A 305 -1.35 5.99 25.90
C ARG A 305 -2.33 5.36 26.89
N LEU A 306 -3.57 5.10 26.46
CA LEU A 306 -4.56 4.40 27.28
C LEU A 306 -4.08 2.99 27.65
N PHE A 307 -3.55 2.22 26.68
CA PHE A 307 -3.00 0.90 26.94
C PHE A 307 -1.85 0.91 27.95
N LEU A 308 -0.91 1.85 27.81
CA LEU A 308 0.21 1.95 28.74
C LEU A 308 -0.23 2.37 30.14
N LEU A 309 -1.20 3.29 30.24
CA LEU A 309 -1.78 3.69 31.51
C LEU A 309 -2.40 2.48 32.23
N MET A 310 -3.19 1.69 31.52
CA MET A 310 -3.81 0.47 32.06
C MET A 310 -2.78 -0.53 32.57
N ARG A 311 -1.74 -0.82 31.78
CA ARG A 311 -0.65 -1.74 32.16
C ARG A 311 0.14 -1.27 33.38
N SER A 312 0.30 0.04 33.53
CA SER A 312 1.03 0.63 34.66
C SER A 312 0.20 0.74 35.95
N THR A 313 -1.12 0.59 35.86
CA THR A 313 -2.03 0.77 36.99
C THR A 313 -2.05 -0.49 37.88
N PRO A 314 -1.99 -0.36 39.22
CA PRO A 314 -2.08 -1.49 40.14
C PRO A 314 -3.36 -2.30 39.94
N GLN A 315 -3.24 -3.63 39.97
CA GLN A 315 -4.34 -4.57 39.79
C GLN A 315 -4.82 -5.13 41.15
N PRO A 316 -6.15 -5.32 41.36
CA PRO A 316 -7.24 -4.95 40.46
C PRO A 316 -7.57 -3.44 40.51
N PRO A 317 -7.98 -2.82 39.39
CA PRO A 317 -8.41 -1.43 39.37
C PRO A 317 -9.75 -1.27 40.09
N ASP A 318 -9.96 -0.08 40.67
CA ASP A 318 -11.27 0.26 41.22
C ASP A 318 -12.28 0.63 40.12
N GLN A 319 -13.55 0.77 40.51
CA GLN A 319 -14.64 1.08 39.57
C GLN A 319 -14.42 2.40 38.83
N ALA A 320 -14.00 3.46 39.54
CA ALA A 320 -13.84 4.80 38.97
C ALA A 320 -12.71 4.83 37.92
N THR A 321 -11.64 4.07 38.16
CA THR A 321 -10.53 3.92 37.23
C THR A 321 -10.97 3.26 35.94
N VAL A 322 -11.75 2.17 36.02
CA VAL A 322 -12.29 1.48 34.83
C VAL A 322 -13.28 2.37 34.06
N GLU A 323 -14.15 3.11 34.77
CA GLU A 323 -15.08 4.06 34.15
C GLU A 323 -14.33 5.19 33.41
N SER A 324 -13.22 5.68 33.97
CA SER A 324 -12.33 6.65 33.32
C SER A 324 -11.71 6.09 32.03
N TRP A 325 -11.22 4.85 32.05
CA TRP A 325 -10.68 4.21 30.85
C TRP A 325 -11.73 3.99 29.76
N ILE A 326 -12.95 3.61 30.13
CA ILE A 326 -14.06 3.49 29.17
C ILE A 326 -14.36 4.86 28.54
N THR A 327 -14.35 5.93 29.35
CA THR A 327 -14.59 7.29 28.86
C THR A 327 -13.53 7.69 27.84
N ALA A 328 -12.25 7.51 28.15
CA ALA A 328 -11.15 7.78 27.22
C ALA A 328 -11.22 6.92 25.95
N GLY A 329 -11.63 5.65 26.07
CA GLY A 329 -11.84 4.78 24.92
C GLY A 329 -13.00 5.23 24.02
N ARG A 330 -14.11 5.70 24.61
CA ARG A 330 -15.24 6.28 23.85
C ARG A 330 -14.85 7.55 23.10
N GLU A 331 -14.04 8.41 23.72
CA GLU A 331 -13.49 9.61 23.06
C GLU A 331 -12.63 9.23 21.84
N CYS A 332 -11.75 8.24 22.00
CA CYS A 332 -10.94 7.73 20.90
C CYS A 332 -11.79 7.15 19.75
N ASP A 333 -12.88 6.42 20.05
CA ASP A 333 -13.76 5.86 19.02
C ASP A 333 -14.58 6.94 18.30
N ALA A 334 -14.97 8.00 19.03
CA ALA A 334 -15.63 9.16 18.44
C ALA A 334 -14.69 9.86 17.44
N GLU A 335 -13.42 10.03 17.77
CA GLU A 335 -12.41 10.61 16.86
C GLU A 335 -12.18 9.73 15.63
N LEU A 336 -12.05 8.41 15.79
CA LEU A 336 -11.93 7.47 14.67
C LEU A 336 -13.19 7.47 13.80
N SER A 337 -14.36 7.65 14.38
CA SER A 337 -15.61 7.79 13.62
C SER A 337 -15.62 9.09 12.83
N GLN A 338 -15.24 10.20 13.47
CA GLN A 338 -15.17 11.52 12.85
C GLN A 338 -14.17 11.56 11.70
N TRP A 339 -13.02 10.89 11.83
CA TRP A 339 -12.00 10.80 10.77
C TRP A 339 -12.62 10.36 9.45
N THR A 340 -13.49 9.34 9.45
CA THR A 340 -14.13 8.86 8.21
C THR A 340 -15.07 9.87 7.55
N GLN A 341 -15.58 10.84 8.32
CA GLN A 341 -16.52 11.86 7.86
C GLN A 341 -15.79 13.11 7.34
N THR A 342 -14.54 13.33 7.75
CA THR A 342 -13.74 14.50 7.36
C THR A 342 -12.86 14.24 6.14
N LEU A 343 -12.82 13.01 5.63
CA LEU A 343 -12.02 12.65 4.46
C LEU A 343 -12.62 13.20 3.16
N PRO A 344 -11.77 13.66 2.21
CA PRO A 344 -12.22 13.94 0.85
C PRO A 344 -12.76 12.69 0.14
N ASP A 345 -13.71 12.84 -0.79
CA ASP A 345 -14.33 11.71 -1.52
C ASP A 345 -13.30 10.74 -2.16
N ARG A 346 -12.18 11.26 -2.65
CA ARG A 346 -11.11 10.45 -3.28
C ARG A 346 -10.42 9.48 -2.33
N TRP A 347 -10.56 9.68 -1.01
CA TRP A 347 -10.03 8.82 0.04
C TRP A 347 -11.01 7.71 0.45
N LEU A 348 -12.29 7.86 0.16
CA LEU A 348 -13.31 6.94 0.60
C LEU A 348 -13.28 5.61 -0.20
N PRO A 349 -13.58 4.48 0.45
CA PRO A 349 -13.73 3.21 -0.23
C PRO A 349 -14.95 3.24 -1.15
N LEU A 350 -14.82 2.61 -2.32
CA LEU A 350 -15.90 2.44 -3.28
C LEU A 350 -16.43 1.01 -3.20
N VAL A 351 -17.72 0.89 -2.93
CA VAL A 351 -18.43 -0.39 -2.98
C VAL A 351 -18.65 -0.77 -4.44
N VAL A 352 -18.11 -1.91 -4.84
CA VAL A 352 -18.31 -2.52 -6.16
C VAL A 352 -18.77 -3.95 -6.00
N TYR A 353 -19.19 -4.59 -7.09
CA TYR A 353 -19.66 -5.97 -7.06
C TYR A 353 -18.79 -6.84 -7.97
N SER A 354 -18.41 -8.02 -7.47
CA SER A 354 -17.70 -9.03 -8.26
C SER A 354 -18.60 -9.56 -9.38
N ALA A 355 -18.02 -10.29 -10.33
CA ALA A 355 -18.78 -10.97 -11.38
C ALA A 355 -19.81 -11.98 -10.82
N HIS A 356 -19.60 -12.45 -9.59
CA HIS A 356 -20.49 -13.37 -8.87
C HIS A 356 -21.48 -12.64 -7.94
N GLY A 357 -21.51 -11.31 -7.94
CA GLY A 357 -22.42 -10.50 -7.13
C GLY A 357 -21.95 -10.25 -5.70
N GLU A 358 -20.73 -10.62 -5.35
CA GLU A 358 -20.17 -10.37 -4.02
C GLU A 358 -19.78 -8.90 -3.88
N SER A 359 -20.06 -8.30 -2.72
CA SER A 359 -19.73 -6.90 -2.48
C SER A 359 -18.26 -6.74 -2.09
N LEU A 360 -17.50 -5.96 -2.86
CA LEU A 360 -16.08 -5.70 -2.66
C LEU A 360 -15.85 -4.22 -2.34
N LEU A 361 -14.67 -3.91 -1.77
CA LEU A 361 -14.20 -2.55 -1.58
C LEU A 361 -13.00 -2.29 -2.48
N THR A 362 -13.10 -1.24 -3.28
CA THR A 362 -12.01 -0.72 -4.12
C THR A 362 -11.67 0.70 -3.71
N TYR A 363 -10.52 1.19 -4.16
CA TYR A 363 -10.02 2.50 -3.76
C TYR A 363 -9.51 3.24 -4.97
N ASN A 364 -9.58 4.57 -4.93
CA ASN A 364 -8.96 5.40 -5.95
C ASN A 364 -7.44 5.17 -6.02
N ARG A 365 -6.81 4.89 -4.86
CA ARG A 365 -5.39 4.61 -4.74
C ARG A 365 -5.12 3.47 -3.78
N ILE A 366 -4.03 2.75 -4.05
CA ILE A 366 -3.61 1.63 -3.19
C ILE A 366 -3.08 2.10 -1.83
N SER A 367 -2.46 3.28 -1.76
CA SER A 367 -2.05 3.91 -0.50
C SER A 367 -3.25 4.11 0.42
N ASN A 368 -4.36 4.64 -0.12
CA ASN A 368 -5.61 4.81 0.64
C ASN A 368 -6.11 3.46 1.19
N ALA A 369 -6.07 2.40 0.38
CA ALA A 369 -6.44 1.07 0.83
C ALA A 369 -5.62 0.65 2.07
N ILE A 370 -4.29 0.82 2.03
CA ILE A 370 -3.39 0.52 3.15
C ILE A 370 -3.76 1.34 4.40
N ILE A 371 -3.99 2.65 4.27
CA ILE A 371 -4.42 3.49 5.40
C ILE A 371 -5.74 2.99 6.00
N TRP A 372 -6.71 2.60 5.16
CA TRP A 372 -7.97 2.00 5.62
C TRP A 372 -7.78 0.64 6.31
N TYR A 373 -6.77 -0.15 5.94
CA TYR A 373 -6.43 -1.36 6.69
C TYR A 373 -5.96 -1.03 8.11
N TYR A 374 -5.06 -0.06 8.27
CA TYR A 374 -4.60 0.39 9.59
C TYR A 374 -5.74 0.98 10.42
N TYR A 375 -6.59 1.82 9.82
CA TYR A 375 -7.79 2.35 10.46
C TYR A 375 -8.66 1.24 11.06
N ARG A 376 -8.99 0.23 10.25
CA ARG A 376 -9.84 -0.89 10.68
C ARG A 376 -9.17 -1.71 11.78
N ALA A 377 -7.88 -1.98 11.67
CA ALA A 377 -7.14 -2.72 12.70
C ALA A 377 -7.14 -1.98 14.05
N VAL A 378 -6.83 -0.68 14.04
CA VAL A 378 -6.85 0.18 15.24
C VAL A 378 -8.26 0.26 15.84
N ARG A 379 -9.29 0.39 14.99
CA ARG A 379 -10.67 0.41 15.47
C ARG A 379 -11.10 -0.93 16.07
N VAL A 380 -10.71 -2.06 15.47
CA VAL A 380 -10.93 -3.40 16.08
C VAL A 380 -10.23 -3.51 17.44
N MET A 381 -8.97 -3.05 17.56
CA MET A 381 -8.25 -3.00 18.85
C MET A 381 -9.04 -2.25 19.92
N LEU A 382 -9.51 -1.04 19.59
CA LEU A 382 -10.23 -0.19 20.52
C LEU A 382 -11.58 -0.80 20.94
N GLN A 383 -12.33 -1.35 19.99
CA GLN A 383 -13.63 -1.97 20.26
C GLN A 383 -13.48 -3.22 21.14
N GLN A 384 -12.45 -4.03 20.90
CA GLN A 384 -12.12 -5.16 21.77
C GLN A 384 -11.72 -4.70 23.18
N LEU A 385 -10.90 -3.65 23.28
CA LEU A 385 -10.54 -3.06 24.57
C LEU A 385 -11.79 -2.61 25.35
N LEU A 386 -12.69 -1.87 24.71
CA LEU A 386 -13.96 -1.42 25.32
C LEU A 386 -14.82 -2.59 25.78
N LEU A 387 -14.89 -3.68 25.01
CA LEU A 387 -15.61 -4.89 25.40
C LEU A 387 -15.03 -5.53 26.68
N GLY A 388 -13.70 -5.60 26.79
CA GLY A 388 -13.01 -6.09 27.98
C GLY A 388 -13.27 -5.21 29.20
N LEU A 389 -13.13 -3.90 29.03
CA LEU A 389 -13.40 -2.93 30.09
C LEU A 389 -14.86 -3.01 30.57
N ASN A 390 -15.82 -3.19 29.67
CA ASN A 390 -17.22 -3.36 30.03
C ASN A 390 -17.46 -4.59 30.92
N ARG A 391 -16.82 -5.71 30.58
CA ARG A 391 -16.88 -6.95 31.36
C ARG A 391 -16.26 -6.77 32.74
N THR A 392 -15.07 -6.18 32.81
CA THR A 392 -14.38 -5.86 34.08
C THR A 392 -15.25 -4.95 34.96
N LEU A 393 -15.82 -3.89 34.38
CA LEU A 393 -16.71 -2.98 35.11
C LEU A 393 -17.94 -3.71 35.65
N THR A 394 -18.53 -4.60 34.85
CA THR A 394 -19.68 -5.41 35.26
C THR A 394 -19.31 -6.31 36.43
N THR A 395 -18.16 -7.00 36.38
CA THR A 395 -17.66 -7.81 37.49
C THR A 395 -17.46 -7.00 38.76
N ILE A 396 -16.81 -5.83 38.68
CA ILE A 396 -16.61 -4.94 39.84
C ILE A 396 -17.96 -4.48 40.42
N LYS A 397 -18.90 -4.03 39.57
CA LYS A 397 -20.24 -3.62 40.01
C LYS A 397 -21.01 -4.75 40.70
N THR A 398 -20.89 -5.99 40.20
CA THR A 398 -21.54 -7.15 40.83
C THR A 398 -20.92 -7.48 42.20
N ALA A 399 -19.60 -7.42 42.34
CA ALA A 399 -18.91 -7.62 43.61
C ALA A 399 -19.28 -6.52 44.64
N ASN A 400 -19.32 -5.26 44.19
CA ASN A 400 -19.72 -4.13 45.04
C ASN A 400 -21.17 -4.26 45.53
N LYS A 401 -22.11 -4.65 44.65
CA LYS A 401 -23.52 -4.86 45.04
C LYS A 401 -23.70 -5.98 46.08
N GLN A 402 -22.93 -7.06 45.99
CA GLN A 402 -22.94 -8.13 46.99
C GLN A 402 -22.43 -7.65 48.36
N TRP A 403 -21.51 -6.68 48.39
CA TRP A 403 -21.03 -6.07 49.62
C TRP A 403 -22.02 -5.03 50.21
N SER A 404 -22.69 -4.26 49.34
CA SER A 404 -23.63 -3.20 49.75
C SER A 404 -25.00 -3.72 50.21
N SER A 405 -25.37 -4.98 49.96
CA SER A 405 -26.57 -5.60 50.56
C SER A 405 -26.52 -5.72 52.10
N SER A 406 -25.44 -5.27 52.73
CA SER A 406 -25.31 -5.10 54.19
C SER A 406 -25.42 -3.64 54.70
N GLY A 407 -25.67 -2.63 53.86
CA GLY A 407 -25.87 -1.27 54.35
C GLY A 407 -26.04 -0.17 53.30
N THR A 408 -27.19 0.52 53.39
CA THR A 408 -27.55 1.84 52.82
C THR A 408 -27.32 2.11 51.33
N SER A 409 -28.43 2.29 50.62
CA SER A 409 -28.57 2.74 49.23
C SER A 409 -28.06 4.17 49.02
N GLY A 410 -26.82 4.30 48.52
CA GLY A 410 -26.29 5.55 47.98
C GLY A 410 -26.68 5.72 46.51
N SER A 411 -27.33 6.83 46.18
CA SER A 411 -27.74 7.23 44.82
C SER A 411 -26.53 7.71 43.99
N GLY A 412 -25.65 6.79 43.60
CA GLY A 412 -24.62 7.08 42.61
C GLY A 412 -25.26 7.29 41.23
N MET A 413 -24.86 8.34 40.53
CA MET A 413 -25.26 8.60 39.14
C MET A 413 -24.83 7.39 38.29
N ASP A 414 -25.80 6.67 37.69
CA ASP A 414 -25.51 5.43 36.98
C ASP A 414 -24.64 5.70 35.74
N PHE A 415 -23.39 5.21 35.76
CA PHE A 415 -22.53 5.21 34.58
C PHE A 415 -23.18 4.35 33.48
N GLU A 416 -23.46 4.98 32.33
CA GLU A 416 -24.19 4.37 31.22
C GLU A 416 -23.44 3.14 30.67
N PRO A 417 -24.03 1.94 30.72
CA PRO A 417 -23.38 0.72 30.26
C PRO A 417 -23.07 0.79 28.76
N LEU A 418 -21.96 0.18 28.33
CA LEU A 418 -21.67 0.02 26.91
C LEU A 418 -22.66 -0.96 26.28
N ASP A 419 -23.11 -0.66 25.07
CA ASP A 419 -23.88 -1.60 24.25
C ASP A 419 -22.92 -2.63 23.62
N GLU A 420 -22.80 -3.79 24.26
CA GLU A 420 -21.94 -4.88 23.78
C GLU A 420 -22.32 -5.36 22.38
N ALA A 421 -23.61 -5.34 22.02
CA ALA A 421 -24.06 -5.75 20.69
C ALA A 421 -23.55 -4.78 19.62
N ASN A 422 -23.56 -3.47 19.92
CA ASN A 422 -23.00 -2.46 19.04
C ASN A 422 -21.47 -2.59 18.91
N LEU A 423 -20.72 -2.79 20.01
CA LEU A 423 -19.26 -3.00 19.95
C LEU A 423 -18.90 -4.20 19.05
N LEU A 424 -19.61 -5.32 19.22
CA LEU A 424 -19.43 -6.51 18.39
C LEU A 424 -19.81 -6.27 16.92
N ALA A 425 -20.87 -5.50 16.66
CA ALA A 425 -21.27 -5.15 15.30
C ALA A 425 -20.18 -4.35 14.58
N VAL A 426 -19.56 -3.36 15.25
CA VAL A 426 -18.44 -2.59 14.68
C VAL A 426 -17.24 -3.49 14.40
N ILE A 427 -16.88 -4.41 15.31
CA ILE A 427 -15.79 -5.38 15.06
C ILE A 427 -16.09 -6.23 13.82
N CYS A 428 -17.31 -6.75 13.70
CA CYS A 428 -17.75 -7.55 12.56
C CYS A 428 -17.70 -6.76 11.25
N GLU A 429 -18.15 -5.50 11.25
CA GLU A 429 -18.11 -4.60 10.10
C GLU A 429 -16.67 -4.34 9.66
N MET A 430 -15.79 -3.90 10.57
CA MET A 430 -14.38 -3.62 10.27
C MET A 430 -13.64 -4.86 9.75
N THR A 431 -13.92 -6.03 10.32
CA THR A 431 -13.35 -7.32 9.87
C THR A 431 -13.85 -7.68 8.47
N THR A 432 -15.15 -7.51 8.23
CA THR A 432 -15.77 -7.79 6.93
C THR A 432 -15.21 -6.88 5.84
N ASP A 433 -15.10 -5.59 6.11
CA ASP A 433 -14.57 -4.61 5.16
C ASP A 433 -13.07 -4.77 4.89
N THR A 434 -12.31 -5.20 5.90
CA THR A 434 -10.92 -5.65 5.74
C THR A 434 -10.84 -6.78 4.70
N CYS A 435 -11.72 -7.77 4.80
CA CYS A 435 -11.79 -8.91 3.88
C CYS A 435 -12.29 -8.50 2.48
N ARG A 436 -13.30 -7.62 2.39
CA ARG A 436 -13.84 -7.10 1.12
C ARG A 436 -12.81 -6.27 0.34
N SER A 437 -11.79 -5.72 1.02
CA SER A 437 -10.71 -4.95 0.40
C SER A 437 -9.59 -5.83 -0.18
N ILE A 438 -9.46 -7.09 0.27
CA ILE A 438 -8.35 -7.99 -0.10
C ILE A 438 -8.25 -8.18 -1.62
N PRO A 439 -9.34 -8.47 -2.36
CA PRO A 439 -9.24 -8.71 -3.81
C PRO A 439 -8.68 -7.51 -4.58
N PHE A 440 -9.04 -6.29 -4.20
CA PHE A 440 -8.49 -5.09 -4.81
C PHE A 440 -7.01 -4.94 -4.46
N SER A 441 -6.65 -5.07 -3.18
CA SER A 441 -5.28 -4.87 -2.71
C SER A 441 -4.29 -5.92 -3.18
N LEU A 442 -4.76 -7.13 -3.53
CA LEU A 442 -3.95 -8.17 -4.14
C LEU A 442 -3.99 -8.18 -5.67
N ALA A 443 -4.61 -7.16 -6.28
CA ALA A 443 -4.82 -7.03 -7.71
C ALA A 443 -5.57 -8.23 -8.34
N ASP A 444 -6.50 -8.84 -7.61
CA ASP A 444 -7.44 -9.84 -8.15
C ASP A 444 -8.56 -9.19 -8.94
N VAL A 445 -8.89 -7.93 -8.63
CA VAL A 445 -9.87 -7.11 -9.34
C VAL A 445 -9.33 -5.72 -9.65
N ASP A 446 -9.85 -5.10 -10.71
CA ASP A 446 -9.61 -3.69 -11.00
C ASP A 446 -10.46 -2.75 -10.11
N SER A 447 -10.32 -1.44 -10.31
CA SER A 447 -11.07 -0.42 -9.57
C SER A 447 -12.59 -0.46 -9.80
N LEU A 448 -13.08 -1.27 -10.75
CA LEU A 448 -14.51 -1.47 -11.01
C LEU A 448 -14.99 -2.85 -10.53
N GLY A 449 -14.15 -3.61 -9.81
CA GLY A 449 -14.47 -4.95 -9.31
C GLY A 449 -14.40 -6.04 -10.38
N ARG A 450 -13.86 -5.74 -11.57
CA ARG A 450 -13.76 -6.73 -12.65
C ARG A 450 -12.53 -7.63 -12.43
N PRO A 451 -12.65 -8.95 -12.62
CA PRO A 451 -11.52 -9.86 -12.45
C PRO A 451 -10.32 -9.47 -13.29
N ASN A 452 -9.16 -9.49 -12.65
CA ASN A 452 -7.90 -9.20 -13.31
C ASN A 452 -7.47 -10.38 -14.20
N GLN A 453 -7.09 -10.09 -15.45
CA GLN A 453 -6.70 -11.14 -16.40
C GLN A 453 -5.22 -11.54 -16.21
N ALA A 454 -4.87 -12.78 -16.52
CA ALA A 454 -3.50 -13.32 -16.33
C ALA A 454 -2.39 -12.55 -17.06
N HIS A 455 -2.73 -11.76 -18.10
CA HIS A 455 -1.81 -10.91 -18.85
C HIS A 455 -2.03 -9.41 -18.60
N SER A 456 -2.73 -9.05 -17.53
CA SER A 456 -3.02 -7.67 -17.20
C SER A 456 -1.76 -6.93 -16.74
N PRO A 457 -1.62 -5.63 -17.10
CA PRO A 457 -0.55 -4.79 -16.58
C PRO A 457 -0.70 -4.51 -15.08
N LEU A 458 -1.86 -4.77 -14.49
CA LEU A 458 -2.09 -4.68 -13.04
C LEU A 458 -1.47 -5.90 -12.36
N GLN A 459 -0.23 -5.79 -11.90
CA GLN A 459 0.38 -6.77 -11.01
C GLN A 459 0.50 -6.20 -9.60
N ILE A 460 0.27 -7.07 -8.61
CA ILE A 460 0.55 -6.75 -7.21
C ILE A 460 2.03 -6.40 -7.06
N ARG A 461 2.32 -5.25 -6.46
CA ARG A 461 3.69 -4.85 -6.11
C ARG A 461 3.99 -5.22 -4.66
N ALA A 462 5.25 -5.51 -4.36
CA ALA A 462 5.69 -5.87 -3.01
C ALA A 462 5.34 -4.79 -1.96
N ALA A 463 5.46 -3.50 -2.29
CA ALA A 463 5.04 -2.39 -1.42
C ALA A 463 3.58 -2.51 -0.97
N GLN A 464 2.70 -2.94 -1.87
CA GLN A 464 1.27 -3.09 -1.58
C GLN A 464 1.05 -4.23 -0.59
N GLY A 465 1.63 -5.41 -0.87
CA GLY A 465 1.55 -6.56 0.03
C GLY A 465 2.19 -6.30 1.39
N TYR A 466 3.29 -5.54 1.42
CA TYR A 466 3.99 -5.15 2.66
C TYR A 466 3.11 -4.30 3.58
N GLY A 467 2.37 -3.32 3.01
CA GLY A 467 1.44 -2.50 3.78
C GLY A 467 0.26 -3.26 4.41
N LEU A 468 -0.02 -4.50 3.96
CA LEU A 468 -1.11 -5.33 4.49
C LEU A 468 -0.69 -6.19 5.69
N LEU A 469 0.61 -6.38 5.92
CA LEU A 469 1.12 -7.43 6.82
C LEU A 469 0.54 -7.33 8.23
N TRP A 470 0.76 -6.20 8.89
CA TRP A 470 0.40 -6.00 10.30
C TRP A 470 -1.11 -5.85 10.53
N PRO A 471 -1.85 -5.07 9.73
CA PRO A 471 -3.31 -5.02 9.86
C PRO A 471 -3.98 -6.38 9.67
N LEU A 472 -3.56 -7.14 8.64
CA LEU A 472 -4.11 -8.48 8.40
C LEU A 472 -3.72 -9.46 9.51
N TRP A 473 -2.48 -9.41 9.98
CA TRP A 473 -2.05 -10.24 11.11
C TRP A 473 -2.88 -9.96 12.36
N TYR A 474 -3.11 -8.69 12.69
CA TYR A 474 -3.87 -8.35 13.88
C TYR A 474 -5.32 -8.83 13.77
N VAL A 475 -6.01 -8.54 12.66
CA VAL A 475 -7.39 -8.99 12.43
C VAL A 475 -7.47 -10.52 12.44
N LEU A 476 -6.48 -11.21 11.88
CA LEU A 476 -6.40 -12.67 11.96
C LEU A 476 -6.24 -13.16 13.40
N SER A 477 -5.38 -12.51 14.19
CA SER A 477 -4.99 -12.94 15.54
C SER A 477 -5.99 -12.53 16.62
N CYS A 478 -6.94 -11.63 16.34
CA CYS A 478 -7.84 -11.08 17.35
C CYS A 478 -8.98 -12.02 17.78
N GLY A 479 -9.11 -13.19 17.13
CA GLY A 479 -10.06 -14.24 17.49
C GLY A 479 -11.51 -14.01 17.04
N MET A 480 -11.81 -12.88 16.40
CA MET A 480 -13.17 -12.48 16.00
C MET A 480 -13.61 -12.87 14.58
N PRO A 481 -12.72 -13.03 13.57
CA PRO A 481 -13.17 -13.36 12.23
C PRO A 481 -13.83 -14.74 12.13
N THR A 482 -14.79 -14.86 11.21
CA THR A 482 -15.38 -16.16 10.83
C THR A 482 -14.34 -17.06 10.16
N GLU A 483 -14.57 -18.37 10.13
CA GLU A 483 -13.62 -19.32 9.53
C GLU A 483 -13.35 -19.05 8.04
N ALA A 484 -14.36 -18.55 7.30
CA ALA A 484 -14.17 -18.13 5.91
C ALA A 484 -13.25 -16.90 5.80
N GLN A 485 -13.42 -15.90 6.69
CA GLN A 485 -12.57 -14.72 6.74
C GLN A 485 -11.14 -15.06 7.17
N VAL A 486 -10.98 -15.95 8.16
CA VAL A 486 -9.68 -16.51 8.56
C VAL A 486 -8.96 -17.11 7.35
N GLN A 487 -9.65 -17.98 6.60
CA GLN A 487 -9.05 -18.62 5.43
C GLN A 487 -8.66 -17.60 4.35
N GLN A 488 -9.50 -16.57 4.14
CA GLN A 488 -9.21 -15.51 3.19
C GLN A 488 -7.98 -14.68 3.60
N ILE A 489 -7.90 -14.23 4.85
CA ILE A 489 -6.76 -13.45 5.37
C ILE A 489 -5.47 -14.29 5.35
N ARG A 490 -5.54 -15.55 5.75
CA ARG A 490 -4.40 -16.48 5.70
C ARG A 490 -3.90 -16.68 4.28
N THR A 491 -4.82 -16.85 3.33
CA THR A 491 -4.48 -16.96 1.90
C THR A 491 -3.82 -15.68 1.38
N ALA A 492 -4.29 -14.51 1.82
CA ALA A 492 -3.67 -13.22 1.47
C ALA A 492 -2.23 -13.12 1.99
N LEU A 493 -1.99 -13.38 3.28
CA LEU A 493 -0.64 -13.39 3.87
C LEU A 493 0.27 -14.43 3.20
N TRP A 494 -0.25 -15.64 2.93
CA TRP A 494 0.50 -16.66 2.23
C TRP A 494 0.90 -16.24 0.80
N ARG A 495 0.01 -15.56 0.07
CA ARG A 495 0.31 -15.02 -1.26
C ARG A 495 1.38 -13.95 -1.18
N VAL A 496 1.30 -13.02 -0.24
CA VAL A 496 2.34 -12.00 -0.04
C VAL A 496 3.68 -12.68 0.24
N GLY A 497 3.74 -13.66 1.14
CA GLY A 497 4.99 -14.35 1.46
C GLY A 497 5.54 -15.20 0.33
N SER A 498 4.69 -15.97 -0.34
CA SER A 498 5.12 -16.95 -1.35
C SER A 498 5.30 -16.36 -2.75
N LYS A 499 4.52 -15.34 -3.12
CA LYS A 499 4.59 -14.70 -4.45
C LYS A 499 5.48 -13.46 -4.47
N LEU A 500 5.44 -12.63 -3.42
CA LEU A 500 6.27 -11.42 -3.33
C LEU A 500 7.59 -11.67 -2.60
N GLY A 501 7.76 -12.84 -1.97
CA GLY A 501 9.00 -13.20 -1.29
C GLY A 501 9.20 -12.49 0.06
N ILE A 502 8.13 -12.01 0.70
CA ILE A 502 8.20 -11.33 1.99
C ILE A 502 7.98 -12.34 3.12
N LYS A 503 9.07 -12.91 3.63
CA LYS A 503 8.99 -14.06 4.56
C LYS A 503 8.26 -13.76 5.87
N LEU A 504 8.28 -12.50 6.34
CA LEU A 504 7.49 -12.08 7.50
C LEU A 504 6.00 -12.42 7.35
N ALA A 505 5.42 -12.35 6.14
CA ALA A 505 4.01 -12.68 5.92
C ALA A 505 3.68 -14.14 6.28
N LEU A 506 4.60 -15.07 6.01
CA LEU A 506 4.45 -16.49 6.35
C LEU A 506 4.59 -16.71 7.86
N ILE A 507 5.51 -15.98 8.50
CA ILE A 507 5.70 -16.02 9.95
C ILE A 507 4.43 -15.51 10.64
N LEU A 508 3.90 -14.35 10.21
CA LEU A 508 2.68 -13.75 10.75
C LEU A 508 1.48 -14.71 10.63
N ALA A 509 1.28 -15.32 9.45
CA ALA A 509 0.20 -16.28 9.25
C ALA A 509 0.29 -17.47 10.23
N ARG A 510 1.50 -17.98 10.49
CA ARG A 510 1.74 -19.07 11.44
C ARG A 510 1.54 -18.64 12.89
N GLU A 511 2.13 -17.52 13.31
CA GLU A 511 2.04 -17.04 14.70
C GLU A 511 0.58 -16.71 15.08
N ALA A 512 -0.21 -16.19 14.14
CA ALA A 512 -1.63 -15.94 14.37
C ALA A 512 -2.42 -17.22 14.70
N GLU A 513 -2.09 -18.36 14.08
CA GLU A 513 -2.71 -19.65 14.39
C GLU A 513 -2.37 -20.12 15.82
N THR A 514 -1.12 -19.96 16.24
CA THR A 514 -0.70 -20.26 17.61
C THR A 514 -1.49 -19.44 18.61
N ILE A 515 -1.66 -18.14 18.36
CA ILE A 515 -2.40 -17.21 19.24
C ILE A 515 -3.89 -17.58 19.30
N ARG A 516 -4.51 -17.87 18.15
CA ARG A 516 -5.91 -18.31 18.13
C ARG A 516 -6.12 -19.65 18.82
N GLY A 517 -5.17 -20.57 18.67
CA GLY A 517 -5.21 -21.89 19.29
C GLY A 517 -5.12 -21.84 20.82
N THR A 518 -4.46 -20.83 21.39
CA THR A 518 -4.41 -20.60 22.85
C THR A 518 -5.58 -19.75 23.37
N GLN A 519 -6.25 -18.98 22.50
CA GLN A 519 -7.38 -18.11 22.84
C GLN A 519 -8.76 -18.78 22.79
N THR A 520 -8.86 -20.12 22.75
CA THR A 520 -10.15 -20.83 22.83
C THR A 520 -10.93 -20.56 24.12
N ASP A 521 -10.28 -20.00 25.15
CA ASP A 521 -10.96 -19.25 26.21
C ASP A 521 -10.93 -17.75 25.89
N ILE A 522 -12.06 -17.22 25.43
CA ILE A 522 -12.29 -15.79 25.08
C ILE A 522 -11.87 -14.84 26.23
N THR A 523 -11.79 -15.35 27.47
CA THR A 523 -11.40 -14.62 28.68
C THR A 523 -9.89 -14.58 28.94
N ALA A 524 -9.11 -15.55 28.44
CA ALA A 524 -7.67 -15.65 28.71
C ALA A 524 -6.81 -14.82 27.74
N GLY A 525 -7.29 -14.62 26.51
CA GLY A 525 -6.59 -13.85 25.48
C GLY A 525 -6.47 -12.36 25.78
N MET A 526 -7.40 -11.81 26.56
CA MET A 526 -7.35 -10.41 26.97
C MET A 526 -6.33 -10.22 28.10
N ASN A 527 -6.40 -11.03 29.16
CA ASN A 527 -5.53 -10.87 30.33
C ASN A 527 -4.04 -11.19 30.09
N GLN A 528 -3.67 -11.86 28.99
CA GLN A 528 -2.25 -12.09 28.65
C GLN A 528 -1.67 -11.03 27.70
N ARG A 529 -2.49 -10.15 27.12
CA ARG A 529 -2.03 -9.09 26.18
C ARG A 529 -2.52 -7.68 26.52
N PHE A 530 -3.52 -7.54 27.38
CA PHE A 530 -4.21 -6.28 27.68
C PHE A 530 -4.39 -6.09 29.18
#